data_AF-A0A9P0IT34-F1
#
_entry.id   AF-A0A9P0IT34-F1
#
_cell.length_a   1.000
_cell.length_b   1.000
_cell.length_c   1.000
_cell.angle_alpha   90.00
_cell.angle_beta   90.00
_cell.angle_gamma   90.00
#
_symmetry.space_group_name_H-M   'P 1'
#
loop_
_entity.id
_entity.type
_entity.pdbx_description
1 polymer ?
#
loop_
_entity_poly.entity_id
_entity_poly.type
_entity_poly.pdbx_seq_one_letter_code
_entity_poly.pdbx_strand_id
1 'polypeptide(L)'
;MLTFLLMAIDRYKHLKHPNKMRLPPLACTFGCWIVAFCIVLPYPVYTDYLDLGAYIKVQFEGVGICAVNMADDMQDYLRSLFVLTYLVPLVSMGYLYSKMSEILRDLMNLPAVFYSQDLTPRSCEMPSRLNEVQSTVSDSDDEEIDGYKESKTQKYLISMIISYAVCIGPLMILRLGKLEVSETYENSRHFDLTFMICVWLAFVPTVTTPLLFVAWNSDSSTKDRIRSYFKRTKVTAEQATRTVSTEGLAARNSIYTVQESIPA
;
A
#
# COMPACT_ATOMS: atom_id res chain seq x y z
N MET A 1 -6.90 7.14 -4.40
CA MET A 1 -6.16 8.29 -3.84
C MET A 1 -6.96 9.07 -2.81
N LEU A 2 -8.20 9.50 -3.12
CA LEU A 2 -9.03 10.29 -2.19
C LEU A 2 -9.25 9.61 -0.83
N THR A 3 -9.50 8.30 -0.81
CA THR A 3 -9.63 7.52 0.42
C THR A 3 -8.38 7.59 1.29
N PHE A 4 -7.19 7.45 0.69
CA PHE A 4 -5.92 7.60 1.40
C PHE A 4 -5.70 9.02 1.93
N LEU A 5 -6.09 10.03 1.15
CA LEU A 5 -6.07 11.43 1.56
C LEU A 5 -6.94 11.68 2.78
N LEU A 6 -8.16 11.14 2.80
CA LEU A 6 -9.05 11.28 3.93
C LEU A 6 -8.58 10.50 5.15
N MET A 7 -8.01 9.31 4.97
CA MET A 7 -7.34 8.59 6.05
C MET A 7 -6.19 9.40 6.67
N ALA A 8 -5.39 10.10 5.85
CA ALA A 8 -4.32 10.96 6.35
C ALA A 8 -4.84 12.20 7.09
N ILE A 9 -5.90 12.83 6.59
CA ILE A 9 -6.54 13.98 7.25
C ILE A 9 -7.14 13.57 8.59
N ASP A 10 -7.87 12.46 8.63
CA ASP A 10 -8.49 11.95 9.85
C ASP A 10 -7.43 11.64 10.91
N ARG A 11 -6.35 10.96 10.52
CA ARG A 11 -5.21 10.69 11.41
C ARG A 11 -4.50 11.95 11.87
N TYR A 12 -4.24 12.90 10.98
CA TYR A 12 -3.65 14.18 11.35
C TYR A 12 -4.52 14.93 12.37
N LYS A 13 -5.84 14.95 12.16
CA LYS A 13 -6.80 15.57 13.08
C LYS A 13 -6.79 14.86 14.44
N HIS A 14 -6.74 13.53 14.45
CA HIS A 14 -6.67 12.73 15.67
C HIS A 14 -5.40 13.00 16.48
N LEU A 15 -4.23 13.08 15.83
CA LEU A 15 -2.95 13.42 16.46
C LEU A 15 -2.93 14.85 17.03
N LYS A 16 -3.53 15.81 16.34
CA LYS A 16 -3.54 17.22 16.78
C LYS A 16 -4.57 17.50 17.87
N HIS A 17 -5.70 16.81 17.85
CA HIS A 17 -6.83 17.04 18.74
C HIS A 17 -7.44 15.71 19.19
N PRO A 18 -6.87 15.06 20.24
CA PRO A 18 -7.39 13.79 20.75
C PRO A 18 -8.85 13.89 21.18
N ASN A 19 -9.24 15.00 21.82
CA ASN A 19 -10.56 15.15 22.44
C ASN A 19 -11.66 15.61 21.48
N LYS A 20 -11.39 15.73 20.17
CA LYS A 20 -12.42 16.12 19.19
C LYS A 20 -13.02 14.88 18.53
N MET A 21 -14.34 14.90 18.35
CA MET A 21 -15.09 13.82 17.69
C MET A 21 -14.47 13.47 16.31
N ARG A 22 -14.24 12.17 16.10
CA ARG A 22 -13.77 11.60 14.84
C ARG A 22 -14.77 11.87 13.73
N LEU A 23 -14.27 11.99 12.50
CA LEU A 23 -15.17 12.13 11.35
C LEU A 23 -16.01 10.84 11.22
N PRO A 24 -17.34 10.93 11.06
CA PRO A 24 -18.17 9.75 10.87
C PRO A 24 -17.71 9.00 9.62
N PRO A 25 -17.20 7.74 9.73
CA PRO A 25 -16.58 7.04 8.62
C PRO A 25 -17.52 6.87 7.42
N LEU A 26 -18.80 6.64 7.68
CA LEU A 26 -19.83 6.47 6.66
C LEU A 26 -20.05 7.75 5.82
N ALA A 27 -20.12 8.92 6.46
CA ALA A 27 -20.29 10.17 5.71
C ALA A 27 -19.06 10.45 4.83
N CYS A 28 -17.87 10.15 5.35
CA CYS A 28 -16.62 10.28 4.62
C CYS A 28 -16.56 9.36 3.39
N THR A 29 -16.97 8.10 3.53
CA THR A 29 -17.01 7.17 2.40
C THR A 29 -18.03 7.59 1.35
N PHE A 30 -19.26 7.93 1.73
CA PHE A 30 -20.26 8.42 0.77
C PHE A 30 -19.77 9.68 0.04
N GLY A 31 -19.15 10.62 0.76
CA GLY A 31 -18.51 11.80 0.16
C GLY A 31 -17.43 11.45 -0.85
N CYS A 32 -16.54 10.49 -0.53
CA CYS A 32 -15.52 10.00 -1.48
C CYS A 32 -16.14 9.47 -2.76
N TRP A 33 -17.18 8.64 -2.62
CA TRP A 33 -17.85 7.98 -3.74
C TRP A 33 -18.51 9.00 -4.65
N ILE A 34 -19.25 9.97 -4.08
CA ILE A 34 -19.89 11.04 -4.85
C ILE A 34 -18.84 11.85 -5.62
N VAL A 35 -17.76 12.27 -4.95
CA VAL A 35 -16.68 13.02 -5.60
C VAL A 35 -16.03 12.19 -6.72
N ALA A 36 -15.79 10.90 -6.49
CA ALA A 36 -15.22 10.01 -7.50
C ALA A 36 -16.16 9.87 -8.72
N PHE A 37 -17.46 9.71 -8.51
CA PHE A 37 -18.44 9.67 -9.60
C PHE A 37 -18.47 10.99 -10.37
N CYS A 38 -18.52 12.13 -9.69
CA CYS A 38 -18.52 13.45 -10.35
C CYS A 38 -17.27 13.68 -11.20
N ILE A 39 -16.10 13.23 -10.72
CA ILE A 39 -14.84 13.35 -11.46
C ILE A 39 -14.82 12.46 -12.71
N VAL A 40 -15.43 11.27 -12.67
CA VAL A 40 -15.39 10.30 -13.78
C VAL A 40 -16.54 10.50 -14.78
N LEU A 41 -17.66 11.11 -14.37
CA LEU A 41 -18.88 11.29 -15.18
C LEU A 41 -18.66 11.90 -16.56
N PRO A 42 -17.74 12.87 -16.77
CA PRO A 42 -17.49 13.40 -18.11
C PRO A 42 -16.80 12.38 -19.04
N TYR A 43 -16.08 11.39 -18.51
CA TYR A 43 -15.27 10.47 -19.33
C TYR A 43 -16.09 9.62 -20.34
N PRO A 44 -17.24 9.03 -19.98
CA PRO A 44 -18.13 8.36 -20.94
C PRO A 44 -18.64 9.25 -22.07
N VAL A 45 -18.85 10.55 -21.84
CA VAL A 45 -19.36 11.49 -22.86
C VAL A 45 -18.36 11.65 -24.01
N TYR A 46 -17.07 11.48 -23.72
CA TYR A 46 -15.99 11.56 -24.71
C TYR A 46 -15.53 10.19 -25.24
N THR A 47 -16.21 9.10 -24.89
CA THR A 47 -15.87 7.75 -25.35
C THR A 47 -16.88 7.29 -26.38
N ASP A 48 -16.43 7.17 -27.64
CA ASP A 48 -17.26 6.71 -28.75
C ASP A 48 -16.98 5.24 -29.07
N TYR A 49 -18.02 4.52 -29.47
CA TYR A 49 -17.91 3.15 -29.95
C TYR A 49 -17.81 3.15 -31.47
N LEU A 50 -16.69 2.63 -31.99
CA LEU A 50 -16.45 2.48 -33.42
C LEU A 50 -16.56 1.00 -33.78
N ASP A 51 -17.53 0.67 -34.63
CA ASP A 51 -17.67 -0.67 -35.19
C ASP A 51 -16.79 -0.80 -36.43
N LEU A 52 -15.67 -1.54 -36.33
CA LEU A 52 -14.76 -1.74 -37.46
C LEU A 52 -15.39 -2.63 -38.53
N GLY A 53 -16.39 -3.44 -38.18
CA GLY A 53 -17.14 -4.28 -39.12
C GLY A 53 -17.93 -3.46 -40.14
N ALA A 54 -18.37 -2.26 -39.76
CA ALA A 54 -19.08 -1.34 -40.65
C ALA A 54 -18.15 -0.70 -41.71
N TYR A 55 -16.87 -0.49 -41.37
CA TYR A 55 -15.90 0.20 -42.23
C TYR A 55 -15.02 -0.77 -43.06
N ILE A 56 -14.65 -1.94 -42.53
CA ILE A 56 -13.77 -2.92 -43.18
C ILE A 56 -14.46 -4.29 -43.21
N LYS A 57 -15.31 -4.51 -44.22
CA LYS A 57 -16.26 -5.64 -44.33
C LYS A 57 -15.65 -7.05 -44.45
N VAL A 58 -14.34 -7.20 -44.66
CA VAL A 58 -13.76 -8.49 -45.08
C VAL A 58 -12.98 -9.22 -43.98
N GLN A 59 -12.52 -8.55 -42.92
CA GLN A 59 -11.67 -9.18 -41.88
C GLN A 59 -12.03 -8.83 -40.42
N PHE A 60 -12.99 -7.94 -40.16
CA PHE A 60 -13.27 -7.43 -38.81
C PHE A 60 -14.76 -7.49 -38.43
N GLU A 61 -15.51 -8.45 -38.97
CA GLU A 61 -16.92 -8.65 -38.61
C GLU A 61 -17.05 -8.97 -37.11
N GLY A 62 -17.69 -8.07 -36.35
CA GLY A 62 -17.88 -8.18 -34.90
C GLY A 62 -16.78 -7.57 -34.03
N VAL A 63 -15.81 -6.85 -34.60
CA VAL A 63 -14.77 -6.14 -33.83
C VAL A 63 -15.15 -4.68 -33.65
N GLY A 64 -15.44 -4.28 -32.41
CA GLY A 64 -15.63 -2.88 -32.02
C GLY A 64 -14.50 -2.39 -31.14
N ILE A 65 -14.07 -1.15 -31.35
CA ILE A 65 -13.13 -0.47 -30.46
C ILE A 65 -13.84 0.69 -29.76
N CYS A 66 -13.54 0.87 -28.48
CA CYS A 66 -13.90 2.10 -27.78
C CYS A 66 -12.75 3.08 -27.99
N ALA A 67 -13.00 4.10 -28.80
CA ALA A 67 -12.03 5.14 -29.06
C ALA A 67 -12.44 6.41 -28.34
N VAL A 68 -11.43 7.09 -27.83
CA VAL A 68 -11.62 8.39 -27.21
C VAL A 68 -11.71 9.44 -28.31
N ASN A 69 -12.78 10.22 -28.30
CA ASN A 69 -12.97 11.28 -29.29
C ASN A 69 -12.01 12.44 -29.01
N MET A 70 -11.03 12.64 -29.90
CA MET A 70 -9.94 13.60 -29.77
C MET A 70 -10.37 15.03 -30.15
N ALA A 71 -11.56 15.46 -29.71
CA ALA A 71 -11.92 16.87 -29.76
C ALA A 71 -11.05 17.66 -28.76
N ASP A 72 -10.58 18.86 -29.13
CA ASP A 72 -9.60 19.67 -28.37
C ASP A 72 -9.91 19.77 -26.86
N ASP A 73 -11.19 19.86 -26.48
CA ASP A 73 -11.62 19.98 -25.07
C ASP A 73 -11.22 18.80 -24.18
N MET A 74 -10.99 17.61 -24.75
CA MET A 74 -10.69 16.43 -23.95
C MET A 74 -9.27 16.44 -23.39
N GLN A 75 -8.31 17.06 -24.09
CA GLN A 75 -6.93 17.10 -23.62
C GLN A 75 -6.82 17.85 -22.29
N ASP A 76 -7.54 18.97 -22.17
CA ASP A 76 -7.58 19.78 -20.96
C ASP A 76 -8.31 19.07 -19.82
N TYR A 77 -9.37 18.33 -20.13
CA TYR A 77 -10.03 17.46 -19.14
C TYR A 77 -9.09 16.36 -18.61
N LEU A 78 -8.33 15.68 -19.47
CA LEU A 78 -7.39 14.64 -19.06
C LEU A 78 -6.22 15.19 -18.23
N ARG A 79 -5.73 16.39 -18.57
CA ARG A 79 -4.73 17.13 -17.77
C ARG A 79 -5.29 17.49 -16.40
N SER A 80 -6.52 18.01 -16.34
CA SER A 80 -7.21 18.34 -15.09
C SER A 80 -7.42 17.10 -14.22
N LEU A 81 -7.83 15.98 -14.83
CA LEU A 81 -7.99 14.70 -14.14
C LEU A 81 -6.68 14.23 -13.51
N PHE A 82 -5.56 14.32 -14.24
CA PHE A 82 -4.24 14.01 -13.71
C PHE A 82 -3.89 14.86 -12.49
N VAL A 83 -4.05 16.18 -12.59
CA VAL A 83 -3.73 17.10 -11.49
C VAL A 83 -4.60 16.79 -10.27
N LEU A 84 -5.91 16.66 -10.48
CA LEU A 84 -6.91 16.51 -9.41
C LEU A 84 -6.85 15.14 -8.73
N THR A 85 -6.63 14.06 -9.48
CA THR A 85 -6.70 12.70 -8.94
C THR A 85 -5.34 12.12 -8.51
N TYR A 86 -4.24 12.67 -9.04
CA TYR A 86 -2.88 12.19 -8.77
C TYR A 86 -2.01 13.24 -8.07
N LEU A 87 -1.72 14.38 -8.70
CA LEU A 87 -0.75 15.35 -8.14
C LEU A 87 -1.23 15.97 -6.84
N VAL A 88 -2.43 16.56 -6.82
CA VAL A 88 -2.97 17.23 -5.64
C VAL A 88 -3.08 16.27 -4.45
N PRO A 89 -3.62 15.05 -4.60
CA PRO A 89 -3.67 14.09 -3.50
C PRO A 89 -2.27 13.66 -3.04
N LEU A 90 -1.33 13.44 -3.96
CA LEU A 90 0.02 12.96 -3.61
C LEU A 90 0.83 14.02 -2.86
N VAL A 91 0.78 15.28 -3.30
CA VAL A 91 1.44 16.40 -2.60
C VAL A 91 0.79 16.66 -1.25
N SER A 92 -0.54 16.70 -1.19
CA SER A 92 -1.27 16.91 0.06
C SER A 92 -0.96 15.81 1.09
N MET A 93 -0.88 14.57 0.63
CA MET A 93 -0.49 13.43 1.45
C MET A 93 0.95 13.56 1.94
N GLY A 94 1.91 13.84 1.06
CA GLY A 94 3.30 14.03 1.44
C GLY A 94 3.47 15.13 2.50
N TYR A 95 2.74 16.24 2.35
CA TYR A 95 2.70 17.32 3.34
C TYR A 95 2.14 16.85 4.69
N LEU A 96 0.96 16.20 4.69
CA LEU A 96 0.32 15.72 5.90
C LEU A 96 1.18 14.69 6.64
N TYR A 97 1.80 13.73 5.95
CA TYR A 97 2.67 12.74 6.58
C TYR A 97 3.97 13.33 7.11
N SER A 98 4.52 14.34 6.45
CA SER A 98 5.67 15.07 6.97
C SER A 98 5.32 15.77 8.27
N LYS A 99 4.17 16.46 8.32
CA LYS A 99 3.66 17.10 9.54
C LYS A 99 3.34 16.10 10.65
N MET A 100 2.74 14.97 10.31
CA MET A 100 2.50 13.89 11.29
C MET A 100 3.82 13.33 11.83
N SER A 101 4.85 13.19 11.00
CA SER A 101 6.18 12.73 11.42
C SER A 101 6.84 13.68 12.41
N GLU A 102 6.73 15.00 12.20
CA GLU A 102 7.22 16.01 13.14
C GLU A 102 6.52 15.88 14.50
N ILE A 103 5.18 15.89 14.52
CA ILE A 103 4.37 15.77 15.75
C ILE A 103 4.74 14.49 16.51
N LEU A 104 4.91 13.39 15.78
CA LEU A 104 5.20 12.10 16.41
C LEU A 104 6.63 12.02 16.94
N ARG A 105 7.59 12.67 16.27
CA ARG A 105 8.96 12.80 16.78
C ARG A 105 8.99 13.62 18.05
N ASP A 106 8.23 14.71 18.12
CA ASP A 106 8.13 15.53 19.32
C ASP A 106 7.53 14.72 20.47
N LEU A 107 6.47 13.95 20.20
CA LEU A 107 5.82 13.07 21.18
C LEU A 107 6.73 11.93 21.68
N MET A 108 7.60 11.39 20.83
CA MET A 108 8.63 10.40 21.22
C MET A 108 9.84 11.02 21.95
N ASN A 109 10.12 12.30 21.74
CA ASN A 109 11.24 13.01 22.36
C ASN A 109 10.87 13.62 23.72
N LEU A 110 9.58 13.72 24.06
CA LEU A 110 9.19 13.95 25.45
C LEU A 110 9.79 12.83 26.31
N PRO A 111 10.40 13.16 27.46
CA PRO A 111 11.13 12.19 28.24
C PRO A 111 10.23 11.01 28.57
N ALA A 112 10.66 9.81 28.17
CA ALA A 112 10.08 8.50 28.50
C ALA A 112 10.05 8.20 30.02
N VAL A 113 10.15 9.23 30.86
CA VAL A 113 10.21 9.20 32.32
C VAL A 113 8.82 9.01 32.94
N PHE A 114 7.73 9.28 32.22
CA PHE A 114 6.38 9.08 32.76
C PHE A 114 5.82 7.66 32.59
N TYR A 115 6.46 6.79 31.78
CA TYR A 115 5.87 5.50 31.38
C TYR A 115 6.44 4.26 32.07
N SER A 116 7.23 4.41 33.14
CA SER A 116 7.83 3.25 33.84
C SER A 116 7.72 3.34 35.36
N GLN A 117 6.64 3.92 35.88
CA GLN A 117 6.39 3.94 37.31
C GLN A 117 4.99 3.43 37.66
N ASP A 118 4.61 2.24 37.18
CA ASP A 118 3.51 1.47 37.79
C ASP A 118 3.55 -0.04 37.51
N LEU A 119 4.74 -0.65 37.63
CA LEU A 119 4.88 -2.09 37.78
C LEU A 119 5.88 -2.40 38.92
N THR A 120 5.46 -2.13 40.16
CA THR A 120 6.06 -2.80 41.33
C THR A 120 5.00 -3.70 41.97
N PRO A 121 5.20 -5.03 42.04
CA PRO A 121 4.36 -5.88 42.87
C PRO A 121 4.86 -5.73 44.31
N ARG A 122 4.29 -4.79 45.07
CA ARG A 122 4.58 -4.68 46.50
C ARG A 122 3.67 -5.64 47.25
N SER A 123 4.21 -6.83 47.54
CA SER A 123 3.63 -7.77 48.50
C SER A 123 3.49 -7.11 49.88
N CYS A 124 2.26 -7.20 50.40
CA CYS A 124 1.75 -7.03 51.75
C CYS A 124 2.71 -6.55 52.86
N GLU A 125 2.35 -5.42 53.49
CA GLU A 125 2.08 -5.32 54.93
C GLU A 125 1.36 -3.99 55.25
N MET A 126 0.24 -4.06 55.96
CA MET A 126 -0.54 -2.95 56.58
C MET A 126 -0.27 -2.99 58.10
N PRO A 127 -0.72 -2.03 58.97
CA PRO A 127 -1.61 -0.86 58.76
C PRO A 127 -1.07 0.46 59.37
N SER A 128 -1.59 1.67 59.09
CA SER A 128 -2.69 2.28 59.86
C SER A 128 -2.90 3.77 59.48
N ARG A 129 -4.16 4.22 59.55
CA ARG A 129 -4.69 5.59 59.79
C ARG A 129 -4.98 6.54 58.61
N LEU A 130 -6.28 6.59 58.29
CA LEU A 130 -7.18 7.76 58.27
C LEU A 130 -6.67 9.05 57.60
N ASN A 131 -7.11 9.28 56.36
CA ASN A 131 -7.91 10.46 56.04
C ASN A 131 -8.62 10.29 54.69
N GLU A 132 -9.93 10.35 54.78
CA GLU A 132 -10.91 10.38 53.72
C GLU A 132 -10.80 11.70 52.96
N VAL A 133 -10.14 11.68 51.80
CA VAL A 133 -10.36 12.68 50.75
C VAL A 133 -11.00 11.93 49.61
N GLN A 134 -12.33 11.96 49.59
CA GLN A 134 -13.16 11.47 48.50
C GLN A 134 -12.97 12.40 47.30
N SER A 135 -11.87 12.21 46.58
CA SER A 135 -11.77 12.63 45.19
C SER A 135 -12.61 11.65 44.38
N THR A 136 -13.79 12.10 43.96
CA THR A 136 -14.56 11.50 42.89
C THR A 136 -13.64 11.37 41.67
N VAL A 137 -13.02 10.20 41.52
CA VAL A 137 -12.33 9.78 40.30
C VAL A 137 -13.41 9.75 39.23
N SER A 138 -13.49 10.85 38.49
CA SER A 138 -14.19 10.87 37.22
C SER A 138 -13.35 9.99 36.32
N ASP A 139 -13.94 8.87 35.95
CA ASP A 139 -13.50 7.93 34.92
C ASP A 139 -13.50 8.68 33.58
N SER A 140 -12.51 9.55 33.38
CA SER A 140 -12.15 10.05 32.06
C SER A 140 -11.04 9.16 31.57
N ASP A 141 -11.43 8.16 30.78
CA ASP A 141 -10.57 7.40 29.88
C ASP A 141 -9.77 8.38 29.00
N ASP A 142 -8.70 8.96 29.53
CA ASP A 142 -7.69 9.63 28.72
C ASP A 142 -6.95 8.50 28.00
N GLU A 143 -7.48 8.12 26.82
CA GLU A 143 -6.80 7.26 25.84
C GLU A 143 -5.46 7.94 25.47
N GLU A 144 -4.43 7.70 26.28
CA GLU A 144 -3.10 8.22 26.04
C GLU A 144 -2.59 7.65 24.71
N ILE A 145 -2.34 8.55 23.74
CA ILE A 145 -1.93 8.17 22.40
C ILE A 145 -0.55 7.52 22.47
N ASP A 146 -0.50 6.19 22.29
CA ASP A 146 0.75 5.43 22.16
C ASP A 146 1.49 5.83 20.87
N GLY A 147 2.40 6.80 21.00
CA GLY A 147 3.22 7.31 19.90
C GLY A 147 4.07 6.24 19.21
N TYR A 148 4.48 5.20 19.94
CA TYR A 148 5.28 4.13 19.36
C TYR A 148 4.45 3.26 18.42
N LYS A 149 3.22 2.90 18.81
CA LYS A 149 2.25 2.18 17.96
C LYS A 149 1.81 3.01 16.75
N GLU A 150 1.57 4.31 16.95
CA GLU A 150 1.22 5.21 15.85
C GLU A 150 2.40 5.38 14.86
N SER A 151 3.65 5.35 15.33
CA SER A 151 4.83 5.48 14.44
C SER A 151 5.02 4.28 13.52
N LYS A 152 4.71 3.08 14.03
CA LYS A 152 4.71 1.86 13.22
C LYS A 152 3.63 1.94 12.15
N THR A 153 2.43 2.36 12.55
CA THR A 153 1.29 2.52 11.65
C THR A 153 1.59 3.53 10.55
N GLN A 154 2.15 4.68 10.90
CA GLN A 154 2.54 5.71 9.93
C GLN A 154 3.53 5.18 8.88
N LYS A 155 4.50 4.35 9.28
CA LYS A 155 5.45 3.73 8.34
C LYS A 155 4.76 2.82 7.32
N TYR A 156 3.77 2.02 7.74
CA TYR A 156 2.99 1.18 6.83
C TYR A 156 2.16 2.03 5.85
N LEU A 157 1.54 3.11 6.33
CA LEU A 157 0.76 4.01 5.49
C LEU A 157 1.64 4.72 4.44
N ILE A 158 2.79 5.24 4.85
CA ILE A 158 3.77 5.85 3.93
C ILE A 158 4.23 4.83 2.89
N SER A 159 4.54 3.60 3.30
CA SER A 159 4.92 2.52 2.37
C SER A 159 3.82 2.23 1.34
N MET A 160 2.56 2.20 1.78
CA MET A 160 1.41 1.95 0.91
C MET A 160 1.23 3.07 -0.12
N ILE A 161 1.41 4.33 0.28
CA ILE A 161 1.31 5.49 -0.61
C ILE A 161 2.46 5.52 -1.62
N ILE A 162 3.68 5.25 -1.18
CA ILE A 162 4.84 5.16 -2.08
C ILE A 162 4.61 4.07 -3.12
N SER A 163 4.12 2.89 -2.71
CA SER A 163 3.81 1.82 -3.65
C SER A 163 2.76 2.26 -4.69
N TYR A 164 1.73 2.99 -4.27
CA TYR A 164 0.74 3.53 -5.19
C TYR A 164 1.33 4.57 -6.14
N ALA A 165 2.15 5.50 -5.64
CA ALA A 165 2.81 6.52 -6.46
C ALA A 165 3.71 5.91 -7.53
N VAL A 166 4.54 4.93 -7.18
CA VAL A 166 5.45 4.25 -8.11
C VAL A 166 4.69 3.42 -9.14
N CYS A 167 3.62 2.75 -8.73
CA CYS A 167 2.82 1.90 -9.61
C CYS A 167 1.94 2.69 -10.59
N ILE A 168 1.38 3.83 -10.17
CA ILE A 168 0.39 4.59 -10.95
C ILE A 168 1.01 5.80 -11.65
N GLY A 169 2.10 6.35 -11.13
CA GLY A 169 2.82 7.47 -11.73
C GLY A 169 3.19 7.26 -13.21
N PRO A 170 3.81 6.13 -13.60
CA PRO A 170 4.16 5.87 -14.99
C PRO A 170 2.96 5.86 -15.92
N LEU A 171 1.85 5.25 -15.50
CA LEU A 171 0.61 5.22 -16.29
C LEU A 171 0.03 6.63 -16.47
N MET A 172 0.05 7.44 -15.41
CA MET A 172 -0.46 8.80 -15.43
C MET A 172 0.36 9.72 -16.33
N ILE A 173 1.69 9.61 -16.30
CA ILE A 173 2.61 10.35 -17.17
C ILE A 173 2.41 9.92 -18.63
N LEU A 174 2.30 8.62 -18.88
CA LEU A 174 2.16 8.08 -20.23
C LEU A 174 0.81 8.47 -20.86
N ARG A 175 -0.26 8.60 -20.05
CA ARG A 175 -1.55 9.16 -20.48
C ARG A 175 -1.45 10.61 -20.95
N LEU A 176 -0.63 11.44 -20.30
CA LEU A 176 -0.36 12.80 -20.76
C LEU A 176 0.50 12.80 -22.02
N GLY A 177 1.52 11.94 -22.06
CA GLY A 177 2.41 11.80 -23.21
C GLY A 177 1.68 11.42 -24.51
N LYS A 178 0.64 10.57 -24.44
CA LYS A 178 -0.21 10.24 -25.61
C LYS A 178 -0.91 11.46 -26.22
N LEU A 179 -1.18 12.50 -25.42
CA LEU A 179 -1.92 13.67 -25.90
C LEU A 179 -1.00 14.67 -26.62
N GLU A 180 0.30 14.63 -26.34
CA GLU A 180 1.28 15.59 -26.87
C GLU A 180 2.16 15.00 -27.98
N VAL A 181 2.35 13.67 -27.99
CA VAL A 181 3.20 12.99 -28.98
C VAL A 181 2.34 12.43 -30.11
N SER A 182 2.51 12.96 -31.33
CA SER A 182 1.97 12.37 -32.54
C SER A 182 2.62 11.00 -32.80
N GLU A 183 1.83 9.92 -32.82
CA GLU A 183 2.34 8.57 -33.07
C GLU A 183 2.93 8.44 -34.49
N THR A 184 4.25 8.37 -34.59
CA THR A 184 4.92 7.96 -35.83
C THR A 184 4.87 6.42 -35.96
N TYR A 185 4.47 5.91 -37.12
CA TYR A 185 4.13 4.50 -37.38
C TYR A 185 5.21 3.47 -36.96
N GLU A 186 6.50 3.82 -37.02
CA GLU A 186 7.63 2.96 -36.66
C GLU A 186 7.77 2.69 -35.13
N ASN A 187 7.23 3.55 -34.26
CA ASN A 187 7.38 3.43 -32.80
C ASN A 187 6.11 2.93 -32.08
N SER A 188 5.05 2.64 -32.82
CA SER A 188 3.73 2.21 -32.31
C SER A 188 3.83 0.98 -31.40
N ARG A 189 4.59 -0.04 -31.82
CA ARG A 189 4.77 -1.29 -31.06
C ARG A 189 5.42 -1.08 -29.69
N HIS A 190 6.43 -0.21 -29.62
CA HIS A 190 7.09 0.09 -28.34
C HIS A 190 6.16 0.87 -27.42
N PHE A 191 5.40 1.80 -27.99
CA PHE A 191 4.41 2.58 -27.26
C PHE A 191 3.34 1.68 -26.63
N ASP A 192 2.76 0.77 -27.40
CA ASP A 192 1.71 -0.14 -26.92
C ASP A 192 2.24 -1.11 -25.86
N LEU A 193 3.46 -1.63 -26.03
CA LEU A 193 4.10 -2.48 -25.04
C LEU A 193 4.34 -1.73 -23.73
N THR A 194 4.86 -0.50 -23.78
CA THR A 194 5.06 0.32 -22.58
C THR A 194 3.73 0.66 -21.91
N PHE A 195 2.70 1.02 -22.68
CA PHE A 195 1.35 1.27 -22.17
C PHE A 195 0.82 0.02 -21.42
N MET A 196 0.91 -1.16 -22.03
CA MET A 196 0.51 -2.42 -21.39
C MET A 196 1.25 -2.65 -20.08
N ILE A 197 2.57 -2.54 -20.06
CA ILE A 197 3.38 -2.73 -18.84
C ILE A 197 2.97 -1.73 -17.75
N CYS A 198 2.79 -0.45 -18.09
CA CYS A 198 2.35 0.57 -17.14
C CYS A 198 0.94 0.30 -16.60
N VAL A 199 0.02 -0.19 -17.41
CA VAL A 199 -1.32 -0.61 -16.97
C VAL A 199 -1.23 -1.77 -15.98
N TRP A 200 -0.42 -2.79 -16.28
CA TRP A 200 -0.18 -3.91 -15.38
C TRP A 200 0.41 -3.45 -14.04
N LEU A 201 1.40 -2.56 -14.07
CA LEU A 201 1.98 -1.97 -12.86
C LEU A 201 0.94 -1.17 -12.06
N ALA A 202 0.05 -0.43 -12.72
CA ALA A 202 -1.00 0.33 -12.07
C ALA A 202 -2.03 -0.54 -11.34
N PHE A 203 -2.16 -1.82 -11.71
CA PHE A 203 -3.00 -2.77 -10.99
C PHE A 203 -2.32 -3.42 -9.77
N VAL A 204 -0.98 -3.40 -9.68
CA VAL A 204 -0.24 -3.98 -8.55
C VAL A 204 -0.72 -3.46 -7.18
N PRO A 205 -1.01 -2.16 -6.98
CA PRO A 205 -1.55 -1.65 -5.72
C PRO A 205 -2.84 -2.32 -5.26
N THR A 206 -3.67 -2.84 -6.18
CA THR A 206 -4.95 -3.47 -5.82
C THR A 206 -4.74 -4.77 -5.06
N VAL A 207 -3.65 -5.49 -5.33
CA VAL A 207 -3.28 -6.73 -4.64
C VAL A 207 -2.32 -6.49 -3.48
N THR A 208 -1.45 -5.48 -3.55
CA THR A 208 -0.50 -5.19 -2.46
C THR A 208 -1.16 -4.49 -1.27
N THR A 209 -2.15 -3.64 -1.51
CA THR A 209 -2.93 -2.91 -0.48
C THR A 209 -3.53 -3.84 0.60
N PRO A 210 -4.33 -4.86 0.27
CA PRO A 210 -4.91 -5.75 1.28
C PRO A 210 -3.83 -6.59 2.00
N LEU A 211 -2.78 -7.01 1.29
CA LEU A 211 -1.65 -7.74 1.89
C LEU A 211 -0.90 -6.87 2.90
N LEU A 212 -0.65 -5.60 2.56
CA LEU A 212 -0.03 -4.63 3.45
C LEU A 212 -0.93 -4.31 4.66
N PHE A 213 -2.25 -4.25 4.47
CA PHE A 213 -3.20 -4.05 5.55
C PHE A 213 -3.23 -5.24 6.52
N VAL A 214 -3.26 -6.47 6.01
CA VAL A 214 -3.15 -7.69 6.83
C VAL A 214 -1.78 -7.76 7.52
N ALA A 215 -0.72 -7.39 6.83
CA ALA A 215 0.61 -7.29 7.41
C ALA A 215 0.71 -6.18 8.47
N TRP A 216 -0.11 -5.12 8.40
CA TRP A 216 -0.17 -4.10 9.43
C TRP A 216 -0.95 -4.57 10.66
N ASN A 217 -2.13 -5.16 10.46
CA ASN A 217 -3.03 -5.62 11.53
C ASN A 217 -2.61 -6.93 12.20
N SER A 218 -1.70 -7.69 11.58
CA SER A 218 -1.15 -8.90 12.20
C SER A 218 -0.32 -8.55 13.43
N ASP A 219 -0.74 -9.08 14.56
CA ASP A 219 -0.02 -8.99 15.82
C ASP A 219 1.43 -9.49 15.67
N SER A 220 2.37 -8.95 16.46
CA SER A 220 3.77 -9.36 16.46
C SER A 220 3.93 -10.88 16.60
N SER A 221 3.08 -11.54 17.38
CA SER A 221 3.04 -12.99 17.51
C SER A 221 2.75 -13.71 16.19
N THR A 222 1.82 -13.18 15.38
CA THR A 222 1.48 -13.75 14.07
C THR A 222 2.61 -13.55 13.06
N LYS A 223 3.26 -12.38 13.09
CA LYS A 223 4.44 -12.09 12.26
C LYS A 223 5.61 -13.01 12.60
N ASP A 224 5.83 -13.28 13.89
CA ASP A 224 6.89 -14.18 14.35
C ASP A 224 6.59 -15.63 13.99
N ARG A 225 5.33 -16.05 14.05
CA ARG A 225 4.89 -17.37 13.54
C ARG A 225 5.17 -17.50 12.05
N ILE A 226 4.76 -16.53 11.22
CA ILE A 226 5.04 -16.52 9.77
C ILE A 226 6.55 -16.54 9.50
N ARG A 227 7.32 -15.73 10.22
CA ARG A 227 8.78 -15.70 10.09
C ARG A 227 9.43 -17.02 10.49
N SER A 228 8.87 -17.72 11.47
CA SER A 228 9.31 -19.07 11.87
C SER A 228 9.00 -20.11 10.79
N TYR A 229 7.85 -20.02 10.11
CA TYR A 229 7.52 -20.88 8.98
C TYR A 229 8.50 -20.67 7.82
N PHE A 230 8.80 -19.42 7.46
CA PHE A 230 9.79 -19.10 6.41
C PHE A 230 11.23 -19.48 6.78
N LYS A 231 11.62 -19.34 8.06
CA LYS A 231 12.93 -19.84 8.54
C LYS A 231 13.03 -21.36 8.40
N ARG A 232 11.96 -22.10 8.74
CA ARG A 232 11.93 -23.55 8.52
C ARG A 232 12.05 -23.90 7.04
N THR A 233 11.39 -23.17 6.14
CA THR A 233 11.50 -23.42 4.70
C THR A 233 12.93 -23.20 4.17
N LYS A 234 13.63 -22.16 4.65
CA LYS A 234 15.06 -21.95 4.30
C LYS A 234 15.95 -23.09 4.82
N VAL A 235 15.77 -23.51 6.07
CA VAL A 235 16.56 -24.61 6.66
C VAL A 235 16.29 -25.93 5.93
N THR A 236 15.03 -26.22 5.60
CA THR A 236 14.65 -27.41 4.83
C THR A 236 15.19 -27.37 3.40
N ALA A 237 15.20 -26.21 2.74
CA ALA A 237 15.79 -26.04 1.41
C ALA A 237 17.33 -26.21 1.42
N GLU A 238 18.01 -25.67 2.43
CA GLU A 238 19.46 -25.88 2.61
C GLU A 238 19.81 -27.34 2.95
N GLN A 239 18.99 -28.02 3.75
CA GLN A 239 19.18 -29.45 4.04
C GLN A 239 18.93 -30.33 2.81
N ALA A 240 17.87 -30.07 2.03
CA ALA A 240 17.59 -30.80 0.80
C ALA A 240 18.71 -30.61 -0.26
N THR A 241 19.30 -29.41 -0.33
CA THR A 241 20.42 -29.13 -1.23
C THR A 241 21.70 -29.88 -0.78
N ARG A 242 21.93 -30.00 0.53
CA ARG A 242 23.06 -30.76 1.08
C ARG A 242 22.91 -32.27 0.89
N THR A 243 21.71 -32.83 1.07
CA THR A 243 21.49 -34.28 0.89
C THR A 243 21.67 -34.70 -0.57
N VAL A 244 21.17 -33.91 -1.53
CA VAL A 244 21.38 -34.17 -2.97
C VAL A 244 22.87 -34.10 -3.33
N SER A 245 23.62 -33.16 -2.76
CA SER A 245 25.07 -33.08 -2.97
C SER A 245 25.84 -34.27 -2.40
N THR A 246 25.42 -34.83 -1.25
CA THR A 246 26.07 -35.99 -0.64
C THR A 246 25.72 -37.30 -1.35
N GLU A 247 24.48 -37.46 -1.80
CA GLU A 247 24.06 -38.63 -2.60
C GLU A 247 24.72 -38.64 -3.97
N GLY A 248 24.86 -37.47 -4.62
CA GLY A 248 25.62 -37.33 -5.86
C GLY A 248 27.11 -37.69 -5.70
N LEU A 249 27.71 -37.37 -4.55
CA LEU A 249 29.10 -37.72 -4.24
C LEU A 249 29.25 -39.22 -3.92
N ALA A 250 28.28 -39.82 -3.23
CA ALA A 250 28.25 -41.25 -2.92
C ALA A 250 28.03 -42.11 -4.19
N ALA A 251 27.12 -41.70 -5.07
CA ALA A 251 26.89 -42.35 -6.36
C ALA A 251 28.13 -42.28 -7.26
N ARG A 252 28.82 -41.13 -7.28
CA ARG A 252 30.08 -40.96 -8.00
C ARG A 252 31.17 -41.90 -7.47
N ASN A 253 31.33 -42.01 -6.15
CA ASN A 253 32.33 -42.90 -5.55
C ASN A 253 32.00 -44.39 -5.78
N SER A 254 30.72 -44.77 -5.80
CA SER A 254 30.30 -46.14 -6.09
C SER A 254 30.63 -46.58 -7.52
N ILE A 255 30.50 -45.69 -8.51
CA ILE A 255 30.89 -45.97 -9.91
C ILE A 255 32.39 -46.26 -10.02
N TYR A 256 33.25 -45.51 -9.32
CA TYR A 256 34.69 -45.77 -9.32
C TYR A 256 35.04 -47.12 -8.68
N THR A 257 34.35 -47.53 -7.61
CA THR A 257 34.61 -48.84 -6.96
C THR A 257 34.17 -50.04 -7.80
N VAL A 258 33.12 -49.90 -8.62
CA VAL A 258 32.68 -50.99 -9.53
C VAL A 258 33.66 -51.18 -10.68
N GLN A 259 34.23 -50.09 -11.19
CA GLN A 259 35.17 -50.15 -12.32
C GLN A 259 36.52 -50.78 -11.94
N GLU A 260 36.88 -50.80 -10.65
CA GLU A 260 38.10 -51.45 -10.14
C GLU A 260 37.93 -52.97 -9.90
N SER A 261 36.69 -53.49 -10.01
CA SER A 261 36.36 -54.89 -9.75
C SER A 261 36.15 -55.76 -10.99
N ILE A 262 36.41 -55.23 -12.19
CA ILE A 262 36.36 -55.97 -13.45
C ILE A 262 37.79 -56.37 -13.85
N PRO A 263 38.27 -57.58 -13.52
CA PRO A 263 39.49 -58.09 -14.12
C PRO A 263 39.25 -58.42 -15.61
N ALA A 264 40.26 -58.12 -16.43
CA ALA A 264 40.30 -58.39 -17.86
C ALA A 264 40.25 -59.89 -18.20
#